data_AF-A0A2S1LTE7-F1
#
_entry.id   AF-A0A2S1LTE7-F1
#
_cell.length_a   1.000
_cell.length_b   1.000
_cell.length_c   1.000
_cell.angle_alpha   90.00
_cell.angle_beta   90.00
_cell.angle_gamma   90.00
#
_symmetry.space_group_name_H-M   'P 1'
#
loop_
_entity.id
_entity.type
_entity.pdbx_description
1 polymer ?
#
loop_
_entity_poly.entity_id
_entity_poly.type
_entity_poly.pdbx_seq_one_letter_code
_entity_poly.pdbx_strand_id
1 'polypeptide(L)'
;MERKTYHRHNFFKHTFCIFTEVPKDVLADRVPDHKSSSGSSYYFSPSGVYRLSNHWGRAANCRWRLETADRKQSGTRLGYAAWNDFYANNDQEAFYYIGVDYETKTVQFYHKDAPDYDGIAILRNAAETARHIRDIRNLFENESWAKYMDYDDIETLRTAIITTLVTTKKSLQQIKAAYVNP
;
A
#
# COMPACT_ATOMS: atom_id res chain seq x y z
N MET A 1 -0.86 5.14 -24.42
CA MET A 1 0.53 5.14 -23.93
C MET A 1 0.90 3.70 -23.62
N GLU A 2 2.00 3.20 -24.19
CA GLU A 2 2.46 1.84 -23.91
C GLU A 2 2.89 1.71 -22.45
N ARG A 3 2.46 0.63 -21.79
CA ARG A 3 2.90 0.31 -20.42
C ARG A 3 4.36 -0.10 -20.47
N LYS A 4 5.20 0.56 -19.67
CA LYS A 4 6.62 0.23 -19.56
C LYS A 4 6.79 -1.23 -19.13
N THR A 5 7.58 -2.00 -19.86
CA THR A 5 7.95 -3.37 -19.49
C THR A 5 9.12 -3.36 -18.49
N TYR A 6 8.94 -4.06 -17.38
CA TYR A 6 9.98 -4.19 -16.35
C TYR A 6 10.74 -5.51 -16.48
N HIS A 7 11.99 -5.49 -16.02
CA HIS A 7 12.88 -6.64 -15.96
C HIS A 7 14.03 -6.36 -14.98
N ARG A 8 14.93 -7.34 -14.80
CA ARG A 8 16.06 -7.29 -13.85
C ARG A 8 16.96 -6.04 -13.94
N HIS A 9 16.99 -5.34 -15.07
CA HIS A 9 17.87 -4.17 -15.26
C HIS A 9 17.17 -2.82 -15.05
N ASN A 10 15.85 -2.78 -14.84
CA ASN A 10 15.11 -1.51 -14.76
C ASN A 10 14.09 -1.42 -13.60
N PHE A 11 13.76 -2.53 -12.93
CA PHE A 11 12.76 -2.54 -11.86
C PHE A 11 13.20 -1.75 -10.61
N PHE A 12 14.50 -1.63 -10.36
CA PHE A 12 15.06 -1.10 -9.11
C PHE A 12 15.12 0.43 -9.01
N LYS A 13 14.47 1.16 -9.92
CA LYS A 13 14.49 2.63 -9.94
C LYS A 13 13.13 3.20 -10.30
N HIS A 14 12.58 4.04 -9.43
CA HIS A 14 11.31 4.73 -9.64
C HIS A 14 10.16 3.76 -9.94
N THR A 15 10.02 2.73 -9.10
CA THR A 15 8.92 1.76 -9.23
C THR A 15 8.09 1.61 -7.97
N PHE A 16 6.82 1.32 -8.16
CA PHE A 16 5.92 0.78 -7.16
C PHE A 16 5.68 -0.71 -7.45
N CYS A 17 5.60 -1.52 -6.41
CA CYS A 17 5.25 -2.94 -6.52
C CYS A 17 4.71 -3.46 -5.17
N ILE A 18 3.80 -4.43 -5.23
CA ILE A 18 3.38 -5.22 -4.08
C ILE A 18 3.92 -6.63 -4.31
N PHE A 19 4.82 -7.08 -3.43
CA PHE A 19 5.33 -8.44 -3.44
C PHE A 19 4.40 -9.33 -2.66
N THR A 20 4.13 -10.54 -3.16
CA THR A 20 3.44 -11.59 -2.40
C THR A 20 4.46 -12.35 -1.57
N GLU A 21 4.23 -12.50 -0.27
CA GLU A 21 5.09 -13.34 0.56
C GLU A 21 5.05 -14.80 0.12
N VAL A 22 6.23 -15.42 0.05
CA VAL A 22 6.39 -16.82 -0.32
C VAL A 22 7.34 -17.54 0.65
N PRO A 23 7.21 -18.86 0.81
CA PRO A 23 8.12 -19.66 1.61
C PRO A 23 9.59 -19.56 1.15
N LYS A 24 10.54 -19.52 2.10
CA LYS A 24 11.98 -19.33 1.80
C LYS A 24 12.63 -20.55 1.14
N ASP A 25 12.11 -21.74 1.42
CA ASP A 25 12.53 -23.03 0.85
C ASP A 25 12.36 -23.09 -0.67
N VAL A 26 11.51 -22.24 -1.27
CA VAL A 26 11.45 -22.05 -2.74
C VAL A 26 12.82 -21.67 -3.35
N LEU A 27 13.74 -21.13 -2.54
CA LEU A 27 15.09 -20.75 -2.95
C LEU A 27 16.19 -21.56 -2.24
N ALA A 28 15.89 -22.72 -1.64
CA ALA A 28 16.83 -23.49 -0.81
C ALA A 28 18.19 -23.72 -1.48
N ASP A 29 18.18 -24.06 -2.77
CA ASP A 29 19.40 -24.35 -3.55
C ASP A 29 19.90 -23.17 -4.38
N ARG A 30 19.31 -21.98 -4.21
CA ARG A 30 19.67 -20.79 -4.99
C ARG A 30 20.56 -19.86 -4.19
N VAL A 31 21.62 -19.40 -4.84
CA VAL A 31 22.38 -18.22 -4.38
C VAL A 31 21.75 -16.95 -4.94
N PRO A 32 21.80 -15.81 -4.22
CA PRO A 32 21.33 -14.54 -4.74
C PRO A 32 22.05 -14.13 -6.02
N ASP A 33 21.31 -13.71 -7.03
CA ASP A 33 21.86 -13.11 -8.25
C ASP A 33 22.43 -11.70 -7.98
N HIS A 34 21.88 -11.01 -6.97
CA HIS A 34 22.36 -9.72 -6.53
C HIS A 34 22.13 -9.53 -5.03
N LYS A 35 23.07 -8.84 -4.37
CA LYS A 35 22.92 -8.35 -2.99
C LYS A 35 23.11 -6.84 -2.99
N SER A 36 22.12 -6.12 -2.47
CA SER A 36 22.22 -4.68 -2.27
C SER A 36 23.15 -4.34 -1.10
N SER A 37 23.71 -3.13 -1.10
CA SER A 37 24.53 -2.60 0.01
C SER A 37 23.78 -2.55 1.34
N SER A 38 22.46 -2.42 1.32
CA SER A 38 21.59 -2.44 2.51
C SER A 38 21.19 -3.84 2.97
N GLY A 39 21.73 -4.90 2.36
CA GLY A 39 21.56 -6.28 2.82
C GLY A 39 20.36 -7.04 2.22
N SER A 40 19.55 -6.43 1.36
CA SER A 40 18.51 -7.19 0.62
C SER A 40 19.15 -8.08 -0.44
N SER A 41 18.66 -9.32 -0.57
CA SER A 41 19.09 -10.29 -1.60
C SER A 41 18.00 -10.45 -2.66
N TYR A 42 18.42 -10.55 -3.92
CA TYR A 42 17.53 -10.63 -5.07
C TYR A 42 17.83 -11.88 -5.88
N TYR A 43 16.77 -12.56 -6.32
CA TYR A 43 16.84 -13.76 -7.13
C TYR A 43 15.94 -13.54 -8.35
N PHE A 44 16.53 -13.50 -9.53
CA PHE A 44 15.82 -13.22 -10.76
C PHE A 44 15.29 -14.52 -11.36
N SER A 45 14.14 -14.42 -12.00
CA SER A 45 13.59 -15.45 -12.88
C SER A 45 13.15 -14.80 -14.20
N PRO A 46 12.86 -15.60 -15.24
CA PRO A 46 12.26 -15.07 -16.47
C PRO A 46 10.92 -14.34 -16.21
N SER A 47 10.15 -14.77 -15.21
CA SER A 47 8.81 -14.25 -14.90
C SER A 47 8.79 -13.09 -13.91
N GLY A 48 9.84 -12.92 -13.08
CA GLY A 48 9.81 -11.95 -12.00
C GLY A 48 11.09 -11.91 -11.15
N VAL A 49 10.93 -11.40 -9.94
CA VAL A 49 12.01 -11.28 -8.97
C VAL A 49 11.53 -11.69 -7.59
N TYR A 50 12.38 -12.46 -6.91
CA TYR A 50 12.26 -12.67 -5.48
C TYR A 50 13.17 -11.69 -4.75
N ARG A 51 12.66 -11.10 -3.67
CA ARG A 51 13.41 -10.20 -2.79
C ARG A 51 13.34 -10.73 -1.37
N LEU A 52 14.49 -11.08 -0.82
CA LEU A 52 14.67 -11.44 0.58
C LEU A 52 15.09 -10.17 1.34
N SER A 53 14.22 -9.68 2.22
CA SER A 53 14.47 -8.43 2.95
C SER A 53 13.75 -8.40 4.30
N ASN A 54 14.35 -7.71 5.27
CA ASN A 54 13.72 -7.37 6.55
C ASN A 54 13.08 -5.96 6.53
N HIS A 55 13.13 -5.24 5.40
CA HIS A 55 12.55 -3.91 5.26
C HIS A 55 11.73 -3.78 3.98
N TRP A 56 10.45 -3.48 4.16
CA TRP A 56 9.45 -3.27 3.11
C TRP A 56 8.80 -1.89 3.26
N GLY A 57 8.38 -1.31 2.14
CA GLY A 57 7.92 0.08 2.04
C GLY A 57 8.84 0.87 1.11
N ARG A 58 9.37 2.00 1.59
CA ARG A 58 10.28 2.83 0.78
C ARG A 58 11.66 2.17 0.66
N ALA A 59 12.14 2.01 -0.57
CA ALA A 59 13.48 1.51 -0.89
C ALA A 59 14.12 2.48 -1.90
N ALA A 60 14.98 3.38 -1.42
CA ALA A 60 15.46 4.53 -2.19
C ALA A 60 14.27 5.31 -2.83
N ASN A 61 14.20 5.34 -4.16
CA ASN A 61 13.15 6.02 -4.92
C ASN A 61 11.99 5.07 -5.32
N CYS A 62 11.99 3.86 -4.78
CA CYS A 62 10.95 2.85 -5.00
C CYS A 62 10.03 2.73 -3.78
N ARG A 63 8.83 2.20 -4.02
CA ARG A 63 7.85 1.84 -2.99
C ARG A 63 7.44 0.39 -3.19
N TRP A 64 8.05 -0.51 -2.42
CA TRP A 64 7.84 -1.95 -2.50
C TRP A 64 7.26 -2.49 -1.21
N ARG A 65 5.97 -2.83 -1.24
CA ARG A 65 5.29 -3.44 -0.10
C ARG A 65 5.43 -4.95 -0.15
N LEU A 66 5.23 -5.58 1.00
CA LEU A 66 4.98 -7.00 1.11
C LEU A 66 3.54 -7.22 1.52
N GLU A 67 2.82 -8.01 0.75
CA GLU A 67 1.55 -8.60 1.11
C GLU A 67 1.81 -9.89 1.87
N THR A 68 1.30 -9.94 3.10
CA THR A 68 1.52 -11.02 4.06
C THR A 68 0.25 -11.23 4.87
N ALA A 69 -0.05 -12.50 5.15
CA ALA A 69 -1.10 -12.89 6.08
C ALA A 69 -0.73 -12.55 7.54
N ASP A 70 0.55 -12.60 7.89
CA ASP A 70 1.05 -12.23 9.21
C ASP A 70 1.76 -10.88 9.16
N ARG A 71 1.11 -9.82 9.63
CA ARG A 71 1.71 -8.47 9.68
C ARG A 71 2.54 -8.22 10.95
N LYS A 72 2.47 -9.12 11.94
CA LYS A 72 3.11 -8.96 13.25
C LYS A 72 4.48 -9.63 13.32
N GLN A 73 4.71 -10.64 12.50
CA GLN A 73 5.99 -11.35 12.50
C GLN A 73 7.12 -10.48 11.93
N SER A 74 8.13 -10.30 12.77
CA SER A 74 9.36 -9.58 12.47
C SER A 74 10.37 -10.44 11.73
N GLY A 75 11.38 -9.78 11.14
CA GLY A 75 12.53 -10.43 10.54
C GLY A 75 12.53 -10.45 9.01
N THR A 76 13.49 -11.19 8.46
CA THR A 76 13.71 -11.28 7.02
C THR A 76 12.63 -12.14 6.37
N ARG A 77 11.97 -11.61 5.35
CA ARG A 77 10.88 -12.24 4.62
C ARG A 77 11.19 -12.31 3.14
N LEU A 78 10.67 -13.33 2.48
CA LEU A 78 10.85 -13.52 1.04
C LEU A 78 9.55 -13.12 0.34
N GLY A 79 9.64 -12.14 -0.55
CA GLY A 79 8.54 -11.75 -1.42
C GLY A 79 8.85 -12.09 -2.87
N TYR A 80 7.83 -12.48 -3.64
CA TYR A 80 7.88 -12.60 -5.09
C TYR A 80 7.02 -11.53 -5.76
N ALA A 81 7.47 -11.00 -6.89
CA ALA A 81 6.68 -10.15 -7.75
C ALA A 81 6.94 -10.51 -9.22
N ALA A 82 5.88 -10.60 -10.03
CA ALA A 82 6.05 -10.75 -11.47
C ALA A 82 6.53 -9.44 -12.08
N TRP A 83 7.21 -9.51 -13.22
CA TRP A 83 7.67 -8.30 -13.93
C TRP A 83 6.53 -7.35 -14.30
N ASN A 84 5.34 -7.89 -14.58
CA ASN A 84 4.17 -7.11 -14.92
C ASN A 84 3.51 -6.42 -13.71
N ASP A 85 3.90 -6.74 -12.48
CA ASP A 85 3.36 -6.14 -11.25
C ASP A 85 4.17 -4.91 -10.79
N PHE A 86 5.12 -4.47 -11.61
CA PHE A 86 5.84 -3.21 -11.42
C PHE A 86 5.16 -2.07 -12.16
N TYR A 87 5.09 -0.93 -11.49
CA TYR A 87 4.49 0.30 -11.97
C TYR A 87 5.47 1.46 -11.84
N ALA A 88 5.33 2.49 -12.68
CA ALA A 88 6.14 3.70 -12.55
C ALA A 88 5.82 4.41 -11.23
N ASN A 89 6.82 5.03 -10.60
CA ASN A 89 6.64 5.73 -9.34
C ASN A 89 7.47 7.02 -9.28
N ASN A 90 6.86 8.07 -8.75
CA ASN A 90 7.55 9.25 -8.25
C ASN A 90 6.83 9.80 -7.01
N ASP A 91 7.38 10.87 -6.43
CA ASP A 91 6.87 11.44 -5.17
C ASP A 91 5.84 12.56 -5.39
N GLN A 92 5.71 13.04 -6.62
CA GLN A 92 4.94 14.25 -6.96
C GLN A 92 3.55 13.92 -7.51
N GLU A 93 3.46 12.92 -8.38
CA GLU A 93 2.24 12.60 -9.11
C GLU A 93 1.23 11.82 -8.27
N ALA A 94 -0.04 12.02 -8.60
CA ALA A 94 -1.15 11.34 -7.98
C ALA A 94 -1.32 9.93 -8.57
N PHE A 95 -0.53 8.98 -8.07
CA PHE A 95 -0.53 7.59 -8.53
C PHE A 95 -1.31 6.63 -7.64
N TYR A 96 -1.61 7.04 -6.41
CA TYR A 96 -2.07 6.12 -5.39
C TYR A 96 -3.54 6.32 -5.06
N TYR A 97 -4.27 5.21 -4.99
CA TYR A 97 -5.57 5.17 -4.35
C TYR A 97 -5.49 4.38 -3.04
N ILE A 98 -6.45 4.63 -2.15
CA ILE A 98 -6.55 3.97 -0.86
C ILE A 98 -7.65 2.92 -0.96
N GLY A 99 -7.30 1.67 -0.67
CA GLY A 99 -8.26 0.59 -0.50
C GLY A 99 -8.48 0.32 0.99
N VAL A 100 -9.72 0.10 1.36
CA VAL A 100 -10.15 -0.13 2.74
C VAL A 100 -10.93 -1.43 2.78
N ASP A 101 -10.54 -2.30 3.71
CA ASP A 101 -11.28 -3.49 4.07
C ASP A 101 -11.93 -3.23 5.43
N TYR A 102 -13.26 -3.09 5.42
CA TYR A 102 -14.05 -2.78 6.61
C TYR A 102 -14.25 -3.99 7.52
N GLU A 103 -14.22 -5.22 6.98
CA GLU A 103 -14.36 -6.45 7.76
C GLU A 103 -13.11 -6.68 8.60
N THR A 104 -11.93 -6.59 7.97
CA THR A 104 -10.66 -6.76 8.67
C THR A 104 -10.16 -5.48 9.34
N LYS A 105 -10.87 -4.35 9.14
CA LYS A 105 -10.48 -3.00 9.59
C LYS A 105 -9.06 -2.64 9.14
N THR A 106 -8.72 -2.97 7.90
CA THR A 106 -7.41 -2.69 7.34
C THR A 106 -7.45 -1.66 6.22
N VAL A 107 -6.36 -0.91 6.10
CA VAL A 107 -6.21 0.10 5.05
C VAL A 107 -4.85 -0.07 4.37
N GLN A 108 -4.88 -0.05 3.04
CA GLN A 108 -3.71 -0.17 2.18
C GLN A 108 -3.80 0.83 1.03
N PHE A 109 -2.71 0.96 0.28
CA PHE A 109 -2.68 1.77 -0.93
C PHE A 109 -2.18 0.94 -2.11
N TYR A 110 -2.67 1.33 -3.28
CA TYR A 110 -2.51 0.63 -4.53
C TYR A 110 -2.20 1.64 -5.63
N HIS A 111 -1.68 1.16 -6.75
CA HIS A 111 -1.32 2.00 -7.88
C HIS A 111 -2.47 2.10 -8.87
N LYS A 112 -2.73 3.28 -9.43
CA LYS A 112 -3.83 3.53 -10.40
C LYS A 112 -3.87 2.60 -11.63
N ASP A 113 -2.73 2.02 -11.99
CA ASP A 113 -2.58 1.13 -13.15
C ASP A 113 -2.71 -0.36 -12.76
N ALA A 114 -2.96 -0.65 -11.47
CA ALA A 114 -3.28 -1.99 -10.99
C ALA A 114 -4.62 -2.46 -11.58
N PRO A 115 -4.79 -3.77 -11.84
CA PRO A 115 -5.98 -4.29 -12.49
C PRO A 115 -7.29 -4.03 -11.71
N ASP A 116 -7.18 -3.88 -10.39
CA ASP A 116 -8.34 -3.77 -9.48
C ASP A 116 -8.80 -2.31 -9.27
N TYR A 117 -8.25 -1.34 -10.00
CA TYR A 117 -8.68 0.05 -9.86
C TYR A 117 -9.97 0.32 -10.64
N ASP A 118 -11.05 0.60 -9.91
CA ASP A 118 -12.40 0.86 -10.43
C ASP A 118 -12.65 2.33 -10.81
N GLY A 119 -11.70 3.23 -10.53
CA GLY A 119 -11.84 4.67 -10.78
C GLY A 119 -12.65 5.44 -9.72
N ILE A 120 -13.14 4.78 -8.67
CA ILE A 120 -14.00 5.40 -7.64
C ILE A 120 -13.15 6.14 -6.60
N ALA A 121 -12.12 5.48 -6.08
CA ALA A 121 -11.22 6.10 -5.11
C ALA A 121 -10.36 7.18 -5.78
N ILE A 122 -10.23 8.36 -5.16
CA ILE A 122 -9.44 9.43 -5.76
C ILE A 122 -7.95 9.16 -5.65
N LEU A 123 -7.23 9.55 -6.70
CA LEU A 123 -5.78 9.44 -6.76
C LEU A 123 -5.09 10.55 -5.96
N ARG A 124 -4.00 10.19 -5.30
CA ARG A 124 -3.20 11.05 -4.43
C ARG A 124 -1.72 10.79 -4.59
N ASN A 125 -0.90 11.79 -4.24
CA ASN A 125 0.54 11.57 -4.16
C ASN A 125 0.89 10.74 -2.92
N ALA A 126 2.17 10.36 -2.80
CA ALA A 126 2.62 9.49 -1.72
C ALA A 126 2.46 10.11 -0.32
N ALA A 127 2.70 11.42 -0.17
CA ALA A 127 2.63 12.10 1.11
C ALA A 127 1.18 12.21 1.62
N GLU A 128 0.26 12.59 0.73
CA GLU A 128 -1.18 12.65 1.01
C GLU A 128 -1.76 11.27 1.33
N THR A 129 -1.36 10.26 0.55
CA THR A 129 -1.76 8.86 0.78
C THR A 129 -1.33 8.39 2.16
N ALA A 130 -0.06 8.63 2.53
CA ALA A 130 0.46 8.24 3.84
C ALA A 130 -0.27 8.95 5.00
N ARG A 131 -0.66 10.23 4.82
CA ARG A 131 -1.46 10.97 5.80
C ARG A 131 -2.82 10.33 6.00
N HIS A 132 -3.57 10.10 4.92
CA HIS A 132 -4.91 9.53 5.02
C HIS A 132 -4.92 8.07 5.49
N ILE A 133 -3.88 7.27 5.21
CA ILE A 133 -3.72 5.95 5.82
C ILE A 133 -3.64 6.05 7.35
N ARG A 134 -2.88 7.02 7.89
CA ARG A 134 -2.79 7.21 9.36
C ARG A 134 -4.13 7.66 9.93
N ASP A 135 -4.81 8.59 9.26
CA ASP A 135 -6.14 9.04 9.64
C ASP A 135 -7.12 7.86 9.73
N ILE A 136 -7.16 6.99 8.72
CA ILE A 136 -8.05 5.83 8.66
C ILE A 136 -7.70 4.81 9.75
N ARG A 137 -6.41 4.54 9.99
CA ARG A 137 -6.00 3.68 11.12
C ARG A 137 -6.49 4.22 12.45
N ASN A 138 -6.32 5.52 12.69
CA ASN A 138 -6.81 6.15 13.91
C ASN A 138 -8.34 6.04 14.05
N LEU A 139 -9.10 6.11 12.95
CA LEU A 139 -10.56 5.92 12.96
C LEU A 139 -10.96 4.49 13.31
N PHE A 140 -10.16 3.48 12.95
CA PHE A 140 -10.38 2.08 13.33
C PHE A 140 -9.92 1.76 14.75
N GLU A 141 -8.85 2.38 15.25
CA GLU A 141 -8.22 2.05 16.52
C GLU A 141 -8.94 2.62 17.76
N ASN A 142 -9.66 3.73 17.64
CA ASN A 142 -10.39 4.32 18.75
C ASN A 142 -11.66 5.06 18.31
N GLU A 143 -12.49 5.44 19.28
CA GLU A 143 -13.79 6.12 19.06
C GLU A 143 -13.84 7.51 19.69
N SER A 144 -12.74 7.97 20.28
CA SER A 144 -12.66 9.28 20.94
C SER A 144 -13.03 10.44 20.00
N TRP A 145 -12.83 10.24 18.70
CA TRP A 145 -13.18 11.20 17.66
C TRP A 145 -14.70 11.37 17.46
N ALA A 146 -15.53 10.42 17.90
CA ALA A 146 -16.97 10.42 17.67
C ALA A 146 -17.77 11.00 18.85
N LYS A 147 -17.14 11.30 20.00
CA LYS A 147 -17.80 11.63 21.28
C LYS A 147 -18.88 12.73 21.21
N TYR A 148 -18.74 13.67 20.28
CA TYR A 148 -19.66 14.81 20.11
C TYR A 148 -20.41 14.79 18.77
N MET A 149 -20.42 13.63 18.11
CA MET A 149 -21.09 13.45 16.83
C MET A 149 -22.47 12.84 17.02
N ASP A 150 -23.36 13.15 16.09
CA ASP A 150 -24.68 12.54 16.00
C ASP A 150 -24.59 11.26 15.17
N TYR A 151 -24.83 10.11 15.81
CA TYR A 151 -24.87 8.80 15.14
C TYR A 151 -25.64 7.76 15.96
N ASP A 152 -26.36 6.90 15.25
CA ASP A 152 -27.02 5.73 15.84
C ASP A 152 -26.06 4.53 15.97
N ASP A 153 -25.20 4.34 14.96
CA ASP A 153 -24.24 3.24 14.89
C ASP A 153 -22.85 3.74 14.47
N ILE A 154 -21.85 3.39 15.29
CA ILE A 154 -20.48 3.87 15.10
C ILE A 154 -19.83 3.27 13.86
N GLU A 155 -20.15 2.03 13.50
CA GLU A 155 -19.58 1.39 12.31
C GLU A 155 -20.14 2.01 11.03
N THR A 156 -21.42 2.36 11.01
CA THR A 156 -22.07 3.11 9.93
C THR A 156 -21.45 4.49 9.77
N LEU A 157 -21.28 5.25 10.86
CA LEU A 157 -20.62 6.55 10.82
C LEU A 157 -19.17 6.44 10.31
N ARG A 158 -18.42 5.48 10.84
CA ARG A 158 -17.02 5.23 10.47
C ARG A 158 -16.91 4.90 8.98
N THR A 159 -17.78 4.02 8.48
CA THR A 159 -17.83 3.64 7.06
C THR A 159 -18.16 4.84 6.18
N ALA A 160 -19.13 5.68 6.56
CA ALA A 160 -19.48 6.88 5.82
C ALA A 160 -18.33 7.91 5.76
N ILE A 161 -17.66 8.14 6.90
CA ILE A 161 -16.51 9.06 6.99
C ILE A 161 -15.35 8.55 6.14
N ILE A 162 -14.96 7.28 6.29
CA ILE A 162 -13.83 6.70 5.56
C ILE A 162 -14.13 6.65 4.06
N THR A 163 -15.34 6.23 3.65
CA THR A 163 -15.76 6.21 2.25
C THR A 163 -15.68 7.60 1.63
N THR A 164 -16.20 8.62 2.33
CA THR A 164 -16.11 10.02 1.86
C THR A 164 -14.66 10.49 1.79
N LEU A 165 -13.82 10.07 2.74
CA LEU A 165 -12.40 10.43 2.77
C LEU A 165 -11.66 9.82 1.57
N VAL A 166 -11.92 8.58 1.18
CA VAL A 166 -11.19 7.94 0.07
C VAL A 166 -11.72 8.36 -1.32
N THR A 167 -12.99 8.73 -1.43
CA THR A 167 -13.68 9.06 -2.70
C THR A 167 -13.80 10.55 -2.99
N THR A 168 -13.43 11.45 -2.06
CA THR A 168 -13.54 12.90 -2.27
C THR A 168 -12.25 13.65 -1.90
N LYS A 169 -12.14 14.91 -2.32
CA LYS A 169 -11.05 15.82 -1.94
C LYS A 169 -11.27 16.50 -0.58
N LYS A 170 -12.33 16.16 0.15
CA LYS A 170 -12.61 16.75 1.47
C LYS A 170 -11.55 16.31 2.48
N SER A 171 -11.16 17.23 3.37
CA SER A 171 -10.32 16.89 4.52
C SER A 171 -11.13 16.10 5.55
N LEU A 172 -10.44 15.32 6.40
CA LEU A 172 -11.12 14.58 7.48
C LEU A 172 -11.92 15.53 8.39
N GLN A 173 -11.40 16.74 8.66
CA GLN A 173 -12.09 17.74 9.46
C GLN A 173 -13.38 18.22 8.79
N GLN A 174 -13.35 18.51 7.48
CA GLN A 174 -14.54 18.91 6.72
C GLN A 174 -15.61 17.81 6.73
N ILE A 175 -15.21 16.55 6.65
CA ILE A 175 -16.14 15.41 6.68
C ILE A 175 -16.75 15.29 8.08
N LYS A 176 -15.92 15.32 9.13
CA LYS A 176 -16.37 15.22 10.53
C LYS A 176 -17.31 16.34 10.94
N ALA A 177 -17.09 17.56 10.45
CA ALA A 177 -17.94 18.71 10.75
C ALA A 177 -19.40 18.54 10.30
N ALA A 178 -19.67 17.66 9.32
CA ALA A 178 -21.03 17.37 8.89
C ALA A 178 -21.83 16.51 9.88
N TYR A 179 -21.19 15.96 10.91
CA TYR A 179 -21.80 15.05 11.90
C TYR A 179 -21.75 15.61 13.32
N VAL A 180 -21.29 16.84 13.53
CA VAL A 180 -21.26 17.43 14.87
C VAL A 180 -22.64 18.00 15.20
N ASN A 181 -23.17 17.68 16.38
CA ASN A 181 -24.42 18.27 16.86
C ASN A 181 -24.29 19.80 16.98
N PRO A 182 -25.28 20.59 16.51
CA PRO A 182 -25.33 22.04 16.70
C PRO A 182 -25.23 22.47 18.16
#